data_AF-S4XN40-F1
#
_entry.id   AF-S4XN40-F1
#
_cell.length_a   1.000
_cell.length_b   1.000
_cell.length_c   1.000
_cell.angle_alpha   90.00
_cell.angle_beta   90.00
_cell.angle_gamma   90.00
#
_symmetry.space_group_name_H-M   'P 1'
#
loop_
_entity.id
_entity.type
_entity.pdbx_description
1 polymer ?
#
loop_
_entity_poly.entity_id
_entity_poly.type
_entity_poly.pdbx_seq_one_letter_code
_entity_poly.pdbx_strand_id
1 'polypeptide(L)' 'MVEGLAIDLAGPKPDGLARLVAGMVVLTWRTAYGEALRVFERGGSAKRANAAFIALIDRGFAAAHGMAASSSWQTTG' A
#
# COMPACT_ATOMS: atom_id res chain seq x y z
N MET A 1 -9.04 -10.19 -1.62
CA MET A 1 -8.58 -8.88 -1.11
C MET A 1 -8.04 -8.01 -2.23
N VAL A 2 -6.99 -8.43 -2.95
CA VAL A 2 -6.43 -7.62 -4.06
C VAL A 2 -7.44 -7.36 -5.19
N GLU A 3 -8.15 -8.39 -5.68
CA GLU A 3 -9.10 -8.20 -6.80
C GLU A 3 -10.28 -7.27 -6.42
N GLY A 4 -10.83 -7.40 -5.22
CA GLY A 4 -11.89 -6.50 -4.73
C GLY A 4 -11.40 -5.05 -4.65
N LEU A 5 -10.21 -4.83 -4.09
CA LEU A 5 -9.61 -3.50 -4.04
C LEU A 5 -9.28 -2.96 -5.45
N ALA A 6 -8.87 -3.81 -6.38
CA ALA A 6 -8.65 -3.39 -7.77
C ALA A 6 -9.96 -2.93 -8.42
N ILE A 7 -11.06 -3.62 -8.15
CA ILE A 7 -12.40 -3.21 -8.59
C ILE A 7 -12.81 -1.87 -7.95
N ASP A 8 -12.55 -1.68 -6.66
CA ASP A 8 -12.85 -0.43 -5.98
C ASP A 8 -12.04 0.75 -6.55
N LEU A 9 -10.81 0.51 -7.01
CA LEU A 9 -9.91 1.52 -7.56
C LEU A 9 -10.19 1.87 -9.03
N ALA A 10 -10.61 0.91 -9.86
CA ALA A 10 -10.68 1.07 -11.32
C ALA A 10 -12.00 0.60 -11.97
N GLY A 11 -12.98 0.20 -11.17
CA GLY A 11 -14.27 -0.28 -11.64
C GLY A 11 -14.30 -1.79 -11.95
N PRO A 12 -15.42 -2.31 -12.49
CA PRO A 12 -15.72 -3.76 -12.54
C PRO A 12 -14.80 -4.59 -13.43
N LYS A 13 -13.96 -3.96 -14.26
CA LYS A 13 -12.97 -4.62 -15.11
C LYS A 13 -11.61 -3.93 -14.93
N PRO A 14 -10.94 -4.12 -13.78
CA PRO A 14 -9.66 -3.48 -13.55
C PRO A 14 -8.63 -3.97 -14.57
N ASP A 15 -7.70 -3.11 -14.97
CA ASP A 15 -6.59 -3.49 -15.83
C ASP A 15 -5.42 -4.09 -15.03
N GLY A 16 -4.30 -4.40 -15.69
CA GLY A 16 -3.12 -4.96 -15.02
C GLY A 16 -2.54 -4.01 -13.99
N LEU A 17 -2.52 -2.70 -14.28
CA LEU A 17 -1.96 -1.70 -13.39
C LEU A 17 -2.80 -1.53 -12.11
N ALA A 18 -4.12 -1.45 -12.24
CA ALA A 18 -5.04 -1.37 -11.10
C ALA A 18 -4.83 -2.55 -10.14
N ARG A 19 -4.60 -3.76 -10.68
CA ARG A 19 -4.26 -4.94 -9.87
C ARG A 19 -2.91 -4.81 -9.17
N LEU A 20 -1.90 -4.28 -9.86
CA LEU A 20 -0.59 -4.03 -9.25
C LEU A 20 -0.67 -2.99 -8.13
N VAL A 21 -1.38 -1.87 -8.35
CA VAL A 21 -1.60 -0.82 -7.34
C VAL A 21 -2.33 -1.39 -6.13
N ALA A 22 -3.44 -2.11 -6.35
CA ALA A 22 -4.18 -2.79 -5.29
C ALA A 22 -3.29 -3.78 -4.51
N GLY A 23 -2.44 -4.53 -5.22
CA GLY A 23 -1.46 -5.43 -4.62
C GLY A 23 -0.48 -4.70 -3.71
N MET A 24 0.06 -3.56 -4.15
CA MET A 24 0.97 -2.75 -3.33
C MET A 24 0.30 -2.18 -2.09
N VAL A 25 -0.95 -1.73 -2.18
CA VAL A 25 -1.71 -1.25 -1.01
C VAL A 25 -1.88 -2.36 0.03
N VAL A 26 -2.28 -3.56 -0.40
CA VAL A 26 -2.44 -4.72 0.50
C VAL A 26 -1.10 -5.14 1.12
N LEU A 27 -0.03 -5.18 0.32
CA LEU A 27 1.31 -5.53 0.80
C LEU A 27 1.85 -4.50 1.79
N THR A 28 1.62 -3.21 1.53
CA THR A 28 2.00 -2.09 2.41
C THR A 28 1.38 -2.28 3.79
N TRP A 29 0.07 -2.52 3.85
CA TRP A 29 -0.64 -2.74 5.12
C TRP A 29 -0.07 -3.94 5.89
N ARG A 30 0.08 -5.09 5.23
CA ARG A 30 0.62 -6.32 5.86
C ARG A 30 2.02 -6.10 6.40
N THR A 31 2.86 -5.39 5.66
CA THR A 31 4.24 -5.10 6.03
C THR A 31 4.31 -4.14 7.22
N ALA A 32 3.56 -3.03 7.17
CA ALA A 32 3.49 -2.06 8.24
C ALA A 32 2.97 -2.67 9.54
N TYR A 33 1.88 -3.45 9.45
CA TYR A 33 1.29 -4.11 10.61
C TYR A 33 2.23 -5.15 11.22
N GLY A 34 2.84 -5.99 10.39
CA GLY A 34 3.83 -6.97 10.83
C GLY A 34 5.01 -6.30 11.53
N GLU A 35 5.47 -5.15 11.05
CA GLU A 35 6.59 -4.46 11.70
C GLU A 35 6.21 -3.75 13.00
N ALA A 36 5.01 -3.20 13.09
CA ALA A 36 4.49 -2.69 14.34
C ALA A 36 4.44 -3.79 15.42
N LEU A 37 3.98 -4.99 15.06
CA LEU A 37 3.98 -6.15 15.95
C LEU A 37 5.38 -6.56 16.38
N ARG A 38 6.34 -6.64 15.44
CA ARG A 38 7.74 -6.95 15.79
C ARG A 38 8.35 -5.93 16.75
N VAL A 39 8.02 -4.64 16.59
CA VAL A 39 8.46 -3.61 17.54
C VAL A 39 7.89 -3.86 18.93
N PHE A 40 6.61 -4.21 19.05
CA PHE A 40 5.99 -4.58 20.33
C PHE A 40 6.62 -5.84 20.95
N GLU A 41 6.78 -6.91 20.17
CA GLU A 41 7.34 -8.19 20.61
C GLU A 41 8.77 -8.05 21.15
N ARG A 42 9.53 -7.07 20.63
CA ARG A 42 10.88 -6.74 21.09
C ARG A 42 10.90 -5.81 22.31
N GLY A 43 9.76 -5.62 22.99
CA GLY A 43 9.64 -4.75 24.16
C GLY A 43 9.52 -3.26 23.83
N GLY A 44 9.24 -2.90 22.58
CA GLY A 44 8.98 -1.53 22.17
C GLY A 44 7.66 -1.00 22.72
N SER A 45 7.60 0.32 22.94
CA SER A 45 6.37 0.99 23.38
C SER A 45 5.34 1.12 22.26
N ALA A 46 4.07 1.28 22.62
CA ALA A 46 3.00 1.53 21.65
C ALA A 46 3.26 2.74 20.75
N LYS A 47 3.88 3.80 21.29
CA LYS A 47 4.29 4.97 20.52
C LYS A 47 5.31 4.61 19.43
N ARG A 48 6.30 3.76 19.76
CA ARG A 48 7.33 3.33 18.78
C ARG A 48 6.74 2.42 17.71
N ALA A 49 5.90 1.46 18.10
CA ALA A 49 5.24 0.57 17.14
C ALA A 49 4.34 1.36 16.18
N ASN A 50 3.57 2.34 16.70
CA ASN A 50 2.74 3.20 15.86
C ASN A 50 3.58 4.06 14.91
N ALA A 51 4.72 4.60 15.38
CA ALA A 51 5.62 5.37 14.52
C ALA A 51 6.19 4.50 13.38
N ALA A 52 6.57 3.26 13.66
CA ALA A 52 7.05 2.32 12.65
C ALA A 52 5.94 1.96 11.63
N PHE A 53 4.71 1.74 12.12
CA PHE A 53 3.54 1.50 11.29
C PHE A 53 3.30 2.64 10.31
N ILE A 54 3.12 3.87 10.82
CA ILE A 54 2.82 5.05 10.00
C ILE A 54 3.94 5.32 8.99
N ALA A 55 5.21 5.22 9.40
CA ALA A 55 6.33 5.43 8.49
C ALA A 55 6.35 4.44 7.31
N LEU A 56 5.93 3.19 7.51
CA LEU A 56 5.82 2.21 6.44
C LEU A 56 4.58 2.41 5.57
N ILE A 57 3.43 2.78 6.17
CA ILE A 57 2.22 3.14 5.43
C ILE A 57 2.51 4.31 4.48
N ASP A 58 3.11 5.40 4.99
CA ASP A 58 3.38 6.60 4.20
C ASP A 58 4.27 6.31 2.98
N ARG A 59 5.34 5.53 3.19
CA ARG A 59 6.25 5.13 2.11
C ARG A 59 5.57 4.25 1.07
N GLY A 60 4.81 3.25 1.52
CA GLY A 60 4.12 2.33 0.62
C GLY A 60 3.03 3.02 -0.21
N PHE A 61 2.29 3.94 0.40
CA PHE A 61 1.27 4.73 -0.31
C PHE A 61 1.87 5.78 -1.24
N ALA A 62 2.99 6.41 -0.89
CA ALA A 62 3.72 7.27 -1.82
C ALA A 62 4.17 6.50 -3.07
N ALA A 63 4.68 5.28 -2.90
CA ALA A 63 5.06 4.41 -4.02
C ALA A 63 3.84 3.98 -4.87
N ALA A 64 2.74 3.58 -4.22
CA ALA A 64 1.49 3.23 -4.92
C ALA A 64 0.92 4.39 -5.71
N HIS A 65 0.95 5.59 -5.14
CA HIS A 65 0.52 6.80 -5.81
C HIS A 65 1.42 7.13 -7.02
N GLY A 66 2.74 7.05 -6.87
CA GLY A 66 3.67 7.27 -7.99
C GLY A 66 3.46 6.28 -9.15
N MET A 67 3.17 5.02 -8.84
CA MET A 67 2.86 3.99 -9.84
C MET A 67 1.50 4.20 -10.51
N ALA A 68 0.50 4.71 -9.78
CA ALA A 68 -0.79 5.07 -10.38
C ALA A 68 -0.68 6.32 -11.26
N ALA A 69 0.14 7.31 -10.86
CA ALA A 69 0.34 8.54 -11.61
C ALA A 69 1.13 8.34 -12.91
N SER A 70 1.98 7.32 -13.01
CA SER A 70 2.75 7.04 -14.23
C SER A 70 1.88 6.56 -15.41
N SER A 71 0.64 6.11 -15.17
CA SER A 71 -0.28 5.72 -16.25
C SER A 71 -1.00 6.90 -16.89
N SER A 72 -1.30 7.96 -16.13
CA SER A 72 -1.94 9.16 -16.68
C SER A 72 -1.04 9.90 -17.67
N TRP A 73 0.27 9.65 -17.64
CA TRP A 73 1.23 10.19 -18.60
C TRP A 73 1.35 9.36 -19.88
N GLN A 74 0.93 8.09 -19.89
CA GLN A 74 1.03 7.22 -21.07
C GLN A 74 -0.17 7.31 -22.02
N THR A 75 -1.28 7.90 -21.59
CA THR A 75 -2.50 8.09 -22.41
C THR A 75 -2.51 9.37 -23.24
N THR A 76 -1.44 10.18 -23.19
CA THR A 76 -1.34 11.48 -23.89
C THR A 76 -0.24 11.51 -24.96
N GLY A 77 0.23 10.34 -25.41
CA GLY A 77 1.24 10.18 -26.48
C GLY A 77 0.64 9.69 -27.78
#